data_AF-A0A2G5VUD0-F1
#
_entry.id   AF-A0A2G5VUD0-F1
#
_cell.length_a   1.000
_cell.length_b   1.000
_cell.length_c   1.000
_cell.angle_alpha   90.00
_cell.angle_beta   90.00
_cell.angle_gamma   90.00
#
_symmetry.space_group_name_H-M   'P 1'
#
loop_
_entity.id
_entity.type
_entity.pdbx_description
1 polymer ?
#
loop_
_entity_poly.entity_id
_entity_poly.type
_entity_poly.pdbx_seq_one_letter_code
_entity_poly.pdbx_strand_id
1 'polypeptide(L)'
;MESVIIPIHDYFLDLFGNSMEYYWRTYNYKNPIPQLQNISACAEMLGLYEPLDMKKLENFISVSPVLKFVEILATRLTEPLSPESKLYQAEYIEIIQNDLTLPAVLRHFQGRRASLECIRCDNSELSKFVNAWKSGEACQKLEFLKVERLPGNDQVFAQILHAIGAKYIDAAKQPPTHSLPRFSSRFIVLDNERAMTPITSHTYVVRESDNRVASVLIQEKKFYFGVWDKTEEEFLRMVE
;
A
#
# COMPACT_ATOMS: atom_id res chain seq x y z
N MET A 1 7.02 18.94 -25.34
CA MET A 1 7.90 18.90 -24.15
C MET A 1 8.75 17.61 -24.11
N GLU A 2 8.38 16.55 -24.83
CA GLU A 2 9.18 15.30 -24.96
C GLU A 2 10.60 15.50 -25.52
N SER A 3 10.86 16.56 -26.30
CA SER A 3 12.10 16.71 -27.05
C SER A 3 13.36 16.97 -26.20
N VAL A 4 13.25 17.55 -25.00
CA VAL A 4 14.43 17.91 -24.18
C VAL A 4 14.70 16.87 -23.10
N ILE A 5 13.69 16.09 -22.73
CA ILE A 5 13.83 15.15 -21.61
C ILE A 5 14.60 13.89 -21.96
N ILE A 6 14.49 13.43 -23.21
CA ILE A 6 15.22 12.27 -23.73
C ILE A 6 16.74 12.47 -23.62
N PRO A 7 17.35 13.53 -24.20
CA PRO A 7 18.80 13.70 -24.11
C PRO A 7 19.30 13.93 -22.67
N ILE A 8 18.47 14.52 -21.80
CA ILE A 8 18.80 14.63 -20.37
C ILE A 8 18.84 13.25 -19.73
N HIS A 9 17.84 12.41 -19.99
CA HIS A 9 17.76 11.05 -19.46
C HIS A 9 18.91 10.19 -19.95
N ASP A 10 19.22 10.24 -21.24
CA ASP A 10 20.33 9.50 -21.83
C ASP A 10 21.68 9.92 -21.20
N TYR A 11 21.88 11.21 -20.94
CA TYR A 11 23.06 11.69 -20.22
C TYR A 11 23.14 11.13 -18.78
N PHE A 12 22.01 11.03 -18.08
CA PHE A 12 21.97 10.42 -16.75
C PHE A 12 22.31 8.92 -16.80
N LEU A 13 21.79 8.21 -17.81
CA LEU A 13 22.12 6.80 -18.03
C LEU A 13 23.61 6.60 -18.34
N ASP A 14 24.20 7.47 -19.16
CA ASP A 14 25.63 7.42 -19.48
C ASP A 14 26.51 7.68 -18.25
N LEU A 15 26.09 8.60 -17.38
CA LEU A 15 26.87 9.02 -16.21
C LEU A 15 26.78 8.03 -15.04
N PHE A 16 25.59 7.50 -14.76
CA PHE A 16 25.33 6.69 -13.56
C PHE A 16 24.99 5.23 -13.88
N GLY A 17 24.83 4.88 -15.14
CA GLY A 17 24.53 3.54 -15.61
C GLY A 17 23.10 3.07 -15.32
N ASN A 18 22.84 1.81 -15.70
CA ASN A 18 21.53 1.18 -15.54
C ASN A 18 21.31 0.54 -14.16
N SER A 19 22.33 0.52 -13.30
CA SER A 19 22.19 -0.01 -11.93
C SER A 19 21.41 0.92 -10.99
N MET A 20 21.19 2.17 -11.40
CA MET A 20 20.45 3.14 -10.62
C MET A 20 18.96 3.11 -10.94
N GLU A 21 18.15 3.35 -9.90
CA GLU A 21 16.70 3.50 -10.06
C GLU A 21 16.38 4.97 -10.39
N TYR A 22 15.87 5.20 -11.59
CA TYR A 22 15.41 6.52 -12.01
C TYR A 22 13.92 6.65 -11.77
N TYR A 23 13.50 7.82 -11.29
CA TYR A 23 12.11 8.06 -10.91
C TYR A 23 11.55 9.26 -11.69
N TRP A 24 10.49 9.05 -12.44
CA TRP A 24 9.67 10.13 -12.97
C TRP A 24 8.57 10.49 -11.98
N ARG A 25 8.39 11.77 -11.69
CA ARG A 25 7.39 12.24 -10.73
C ARG A 25 6.44 13.21 -11.39
N THR A 26 5.14 12.99 -11.21
CA THR A 26 4.12 13.97 -11.56
C THR A 26 3.23 14.28 -10.36
N TYR A 27 2.77 15.52 -10.30
CA TYR A 27 1.93 16.07 -9.23
C TYR A 27 0.50 16.33 -9.69
N ASN A 28 0.18 15.96 -10.92
CA ASN A 28 -1.15 16.09 -11.51
C ASN A 28 -1.28 15.17 -12.74
N TYR A 29 -2.53 15.02 -13.20
CA TYR A 29 -2.87 14.25 -14.41
C TYR A 29 -2.72 15.05 -15.73
N LYS A 30 -2.17 16.28 -15.71
CA LYS A 30 -2.05 17.13 -16.93
C LYS A 30 -0.80 16.81 -17.74
N ASN A 31 0.24 16.31 -17.10
CA ASN A 31 1.51 16.00 -17.74
C ASN A 31 1.63 14.48 -17.94
N PRO A 32 1.67 13.98 -19.19
CA PRO A 32 1.89 12.57 -19.43
C PRO A 32 3.28 12.15 -18.97
N ILE A 33 3.40 10.91 -18.52
CA ILE A 33 4.69 10.32 -18.15
C ILE A 33 5.36 9.84 -19.44
N PRO A 34 6.58 10.32 -19.76
CA PRO A 34 7.28 9.88 -20.95
C PRO A 34 7.68 8.39 -20.82
N GLN A 35 7.61 7.66 -21.93
CA GLN A 35 7.98 6.25 -22.00
C GLN A 35 9.49 6.14 -22.22
N LEU A 36 10.25 6.12 -21.12
CA LEU A 36 11.72 6.07 -21.13
C LEU A 36 12.22 4.77 -20.49
N GLN A 37 13.35 4.24 -20.98
CA GLN A 37 13.94 3.03 -20.45
C GLN A 37 14.50 3.27 -19.04
N ASN A 38 14.43 2.24 -18.19
CA ASN A 38 14.96 2.27 -16.83
C ASN A 38 14.37 3.38 -15.91
N ILE A 39 13.16 3.85 -16.22
CA ILE A 39 12.42 4.81 -15.37
C ILE A 39 11.25 4.12 -14.70
N SER A 40 11.15 4.30 -13.39
CA SER A 40 9.97 4.01 -12.60
C SER A 40 9.08 5.25 -12.49
N ALA A 41 7.82 5.11 -12.82
CA ALA A 41 6.87 6.22 -12.77
C ALA A 41 6.20 6.34 -11.40
N CYS A 42 6.11 7.55 -10.87
CA CYS A 42 5.43 7.87 -9.62
C CYS A 42 4.43 9.00 -9.84
N ALA A 43 3.25 8.86 -9.24
CA ALA A 43 2.18 9.83 -9.35
C ALA A 43 1.73 10.30 -7.96
N GLU A 44 1.62 11.61 -7.79
CA GLU A 44 1.07 12.26 -6.62
C GLU A 44 -0.14 13.09 -7.04
N MET A 45 -1.26 12.89 -6.37
CA MET A 45 -2.54 13.50 -6.71
C MET A 45 -3.13 14.18 -5.49
N LEU A 46 -3.18 15.52 -5.54
CA LEU A 46 -3.68 16.35 -4.45
C LEU A 46 -5.07 16.92 -4.81
N GLY A 47 -6.07 16.56 -4.01
CA GLY A 47 -7.45 17.03 -4.08
C GLY A 47 -7.92 17.61 -2.73
N LEU A 48 -7.16 18.56 -2.19
CA LEU A 48 -7.41 19.13 -0.86
C LEU A 48 -8.57 20.12 -0.84
N TYR A 49 -8.63 21.02 -1.82
CA TYR A 49 -9.59 22.12 -1.88
C TYR A 49 -10.78 21.83 -2.81
N GLU A 50 -10.53 21.09 -3.90
CA GLU A 50 -11.54 20.70 -4.88
C GLU A 50 -11.62 19.16 -4.94
N PRO A 51 -12.81 18.60 -5.25
CA PRO A 51 -12.95 17.16 -5.45
C PRO A 51 -11.98 16.66 -6.53
N LEU A 52 -11.30 15.55 -6.25
CA LEU A 52 -10.44 14.91 -7.23
C LEU A 52 -11.30 14.28 -8.33
N ASP A 53 -11.12 14.75 -9.57
CA ASP A 53 -11.81 14.26 -10.76
C ASP A 53 -11.28 12.88 -11.17
N MET A 54 -12.05 11.84 -10.86
CA MET A 54 -11.62 10.47 -11.06
C MET A 54 -11.60 10.06 -12.52
N LYS A 55 -12.42 10.65 -13.40
CA LYS A 55 -12.33 10.35 -14.85
C LYS A 55 -10.98 10.81 -15.39
N LYS A 56 -10.53 11.98 -14.97
CA LYS A 56 -9.20 12.50 -15.37
C LYS A 56 -8.08 11.65 -14.78
N LEU A 57 -8.21 11.23 -13.53
CA LEU A 57 -7.25 10.32 -12.92
C LEU A 57 -7.18 8.97 -13.65
N GLU A 58 -8.31 8.32 -13.89
CA GLU A 58 -8.38 7.04 -14.61
C GLU A 58 -7.85 7.16 -16.04
N ASN A 59 -8.20 8.23 -16.76
CA ASN A 59 -7.65 8.50 -18.08
C ASN A 59 -6.13 8.61 -18.04
N PHE A 60 -5.58 9.38 -17.10
CA PHE A 60 -4.14 9.51 -16.91
C PHE A 60 -3.46 8.18 -16.55
N ILE A 61 -4.04 7.42 -15.62
CA ILE A 61 -3.53 6.11 -15.20
C ILE A 61 -3.59 5.12 -16.36
N SER A 62 -4.63 5.17 -17.20
CA SER A 62 -4.81 4.27 -18.34
C SER A 62 -3.70 4.38 -19.38
N VAL A 63 -3.18 5.59 -19.62
CA VAL A 63 -2.12 5.88 -20.60
C VAL A 63 -0.72 5.89 -19.98
N SER A 64 -0.64 5.86 -18.66
CA SER A 64 0.64 5.82 -17.94
C SER A 64 1.28 4.43 -18.02
N PRO A 65 2.61 4.33 -17.95
CA PRO A 65 3.27 3.06 -17.65
C PRO A 65 2.81 2.56 -16.27
N VAL A 66 3.07 1.29 -15.95
CA VAL A 66 2.78 0.75 -14.62
C VAL A 66 3.50 1.60 -13.57
N LEU A 67 2.71 2.22 -12.69
CA LEU A 67 3.22 3.14 -11.69
C LEU A 67 3.92 2.34 -10.58
N LYS A 68 5.12 2.75 -10.20
CA LYS A 68 5.81 2.18 -9.03
C LYS A 68 5.14 2.65 -7.74
N PHE A 69 4.81 3.93 -7.65
CA PHE A 69 4.19 4.53 -6.48
C PHE A 69 3.05 5.47 -6.86
N VAL A 70 1.94 5.38 -6.15
CA VAL A 70 0.79 6.29 -6.28
C VAL A 70 0.41 6.83 -4.91
N GLU A 71 0.42 8.15 -4.78
CA GLU A 71 -0.12 8.85 -3.61
C GLU A 71 -1.37 9.64 -4.01
N ILE A 72 -2.44 9.42 -3.27
CA ILE A 72 -3.69 10.16 -3.41
C ILE A 72 -4.05 10.77 -2.07
N LEU A 73 -4.02 12.10 -2.00
CA LEU A 73 -4.50 12.86 -0.87
C LEU A 73 -5.72 13.66 -1.33
N ALA A 74 -6.93 13.17 -1.03
CA ALA A 74 -8.17 13.77 -1.50
C ALA A 74 -9.23 13.81 -0.41
N THR A 75 -9.82 14.98 -0.18
CA THR A 75 -10.92 15.10 0.80
C THR A 75 -12.23 14.52 0.27
N ARG A 76 -12.46 14.62 -1.05
CA ARG A 76 -13.63 14.09 -1.76
C ARG A 76 -13.22 13.61 -3.15
N LEU A 77 -13.90 12.57 -3.63
CA LEU A 77 -13.81 12.10 -5.02
C LEU A 77 -15.09 12.46 -5.77
N THR A 78 -15.01 12.65 -7.09
CA THR A 78 -16.21 12.82 -7.91
C THR A 78 -17.02 11.54 -8.07
N GLU A 79 -16.36 10.36 -7.97
CA GLU A 79 -16.95 9.02 -8.08
C GLU A 79 -15.97 7.98 -7.48
N PRO A 80 -16.37 6.71 -7.28
CA PRO A 80 -15.46 5.64 -6.84
C PRO A 80 -14.37 5.30 -7.88
N LEU A 81 -13.28 4.67 -7.44
CA LEU A 81 -12.27 4.05 -8.32
C LEU A 81 -12.90 2.90 -9.12
N SER A 82 -12.54 2.78 -10.40
CA SER A 82 -12.97 1.65 -11.23
C SER A 82 -12.30 0.36 -10.75
N PRO A 83 -13.04 -0.77 -10.65
CA PRO A 83 -12.47 -2.09 -10.36
C PRO A 83 -11.35 -2.51 -11.32
N GLU A 84 -11.39 -2.01 -12.56
CA GLU A 84 -10.44 -2.29 -13.64
C GLU A 84 -9.27 -1.28 -13.68
N SER A 85 -9.20 -0.35 -12.71
CA SER A 85 -8.17 0.67 -12.68
C SER A 85 -6.77 0.08 -12.65
N LYS A 86 -5.87 0.58 -13.51
CA LYS A 86 -4.45 0.21 -13.45
C LYS A 86 -3.77 0.73 -12.17
N LEU A 87 -4.43 1.58 -11.38
CA LEU A 87 -3.97 1.99 -10.06
C LEU A 87 -3.63 0.78 -9.18
N TYR A 88 -4.45 -0.26 -9.25
CA TYR A 88 -4.28 -1.46 -8.45
C TYR A 88 -3.05 -2.30 -8.80
N GLN A 89 -2.44 -2.04 -9.96
CA GLN A 89 -1.22 -2.69 -10.41
C GLN A 89 0.03 -1.99 -9.89
N ALA A 90 -0.11 -0.83 -9.25
CA ALA A 90 1.01 -0.11 -8.70
C ALA A 90 1.72 -0.93 -7.61
N GLU A 91 3.05 -0.85 -7.56
CA GLU A 91 3.82 -1.60 -6.55
C GLU A 91 3.49 -1.10 -5.14
N TYR A 92 3.29 0.20 -5.00
CA TYR A 92 3.04 0.90 -3.75
C TYR A 92 1.89 1.90 -3.91
N ILE A 93 0.96 1.90 -2.96
CA ILE A 93 -0.09 2.91 -2.89
C ILE A 93 -0.17 3.54 -1.49
N GLU A 94 -0.40 4.84 -1.46
CA GLU A 94 -0.76 5.60 -0.27
C GLU A 94 -2.03 6.40 -0.59
N ILE A 95 -3.12 6.12 0.13
CA ILE A 95 -4.41 6.75 -0.13
C ILE A 95 -4.95 7.30 1.17
N ILE A 96 -5.10 8.62 1.21
CA ILE A 96 -5.67 9.35 2.33
C ILE A 96 -6.98 9.99 1.85
N GLN A 97 -8.10 9.44 2.32
CA GLN A 97 -9.44 9.84 1.90
C GLN A 97 -10.44 9.81 3.06
N ASN A 98 -11.34 10.79 3.09
CA ASN A 98 -12.40 10.82 4.10
C ASN A 98 -13.37 9.64 3.93
N ASP A 99 -13.89 9.46 2.73
CA ASP A 99 -14.86 8.42 2.35
C ASP A 99 -14.20 7.36 1.45
N LEU A 100 -13.08 6.79 1.91
CA LEU A 100 -12.35 5.77 1.18
C LEU A 100 -13.26 4.56 0.86
N THR A 101 -13.34 4.16 -0.40
CA THR A 101 -13.94 2.87 -0.79
C THR A 101 -12.97 1.72 -0.48
N LEU A 102 -12.71 1.52 0.82
CA LEU A 102 -11.78 0.51 1.34
C LEU A 102 -12.01 -0.88 0.71
N PRO A 103 -13.26 -1.37 0.55
CA PRO A 103 -13.49 -2.69 -0.04
C PRO A 103 -12.95 -2.82 -1.47
N ALA A 104 -13.09 -1.77 -2.28
CA ALA A 104 -12.61 -1.80 -3.66
C ALA A 104 -11.08 -1.89 -3.71
N VAL A 105 -10.40 -1.07 -2.91
CA VAL A 105 -8.93 -1.09 -2.85
C VAL A 105 -8.41 -2.43 -2.36
N LEU A 106 -8.93 -2.95 -1.24
CA LEU A 106 -8.49 -4.23 -0.67
C LEU A 106 -8.79 -5.42 -1.58
N ARG A 107 -9.85 -5.36 -2.37
CA ARG A 107 -10.25 -6.45 -3.29
C ARG A 107 -9.40 -6.49 -4.55
N HIS A 108 -9.05 -5.34 -5.10
CA HIS A 108 -8.47 -5.27 -6.44
C HIS A 108 -6.96 -5.05 -6.44
N PHE A 109 -6.36 -4.59 -5.33
CA PHE A 109 -4.93 -4.32 -5.25
C PHE A 109 -4.06 -5.56 -5.53
N GLN A 110 -3.04 -5.38 -6.36
CA GLN A 110 -2.13 -6.43 -6.82
C GLN A 110 -0.66 -6.11 -6.50
N GLY A 111 -0.41 -4.96 -5.86
CA GLY A 111 0.92 -4.51 -5.50
C GLY A 111 1.48 -5.17 -4.24
N ARG A 112 2.59 -4.61 -3.77
CA ARG A 112 3.36 -5.12 -2.63
C ARG A 112 3.03 -4.38 -1.34
N ARG A 113 2.74 -3.06 -1.40
CA ARG A 113 2.44 -2.31 -0.16
C ARG A 113 1.32 -1.30 -0.34
N ALA A 114 0.48 -1.21 0.68
CA ALA A 114 -0.61 -0.25 0.74
C ALA A 114 -0.66 0.44 2.11
N SER A 115 -0.82 1.76 2.10
CA SER A 115 -1.15 2.57 3.29
C SER A 115 -2.45 3.31 3.03
N LEU A 116 -3.46 3.04 3.84
CA LEU A 116 -4.82 3.53 3.64
C LEU A 116 -5.28 4.28 4.88
N GLU A 117 -5.72 5.52 4.71
CA GLU A 117 -6.32 6.32 5.77
C GLU A 117 -7.78 6.64 5.41
N CYS A 118 -8.69 6.36 6.37
CA CYS A 118 -10.12 6.44 6.17
C CYS A 118 -10.85 6.98 7.41
N ILE A 119 -11.95 7.72 7.25
CA ILE A 119 -12.82 8.05 8.40
C ILE A 119 -13.73 6.87 8.75
N ARG A 120 -14.24 6.17 7.72
CA ARG A 120 -15.18 5.06 7.86
C ARG A 120 -14.60 3.78 7.25
N CYS A 121 -14.00 2.96 8.10
CA CYS A 121 -13.58 1.61 7.73
C CYS A 121 -14.30 0.59 8.60
N ASP A 122 -15.11 -0.28 8.00
CA ASP A 122 -15.80 -1.37 8.69
C ASP A 122 -14.81 -2.51 9.02
N ASN A 123 -14.86 -3.01 10.26
CA ASN A 123 -14.13 -4.21 10.69
C ASN A 123 -14.45 -5.42 9.82
N SER A 124 -15.69 -5.52 9.31
CA SER A 124 -16.14 -6.65 8.49
C SER A 124 -15.36 -6.73 7.17
N GLU A 125 -15.07 -5.60 6.55
CA GLU A 125 -14.35 -5.51 5.27
C GLU A 125 -12.88 -5.89 5.42
N LEU A 126 -12.24 -5.50 6.52
CA LEU A 126 -10.89 -5.96 6.85
C LEU A 126 -10.86 -7.46 7.15
N SER A 127 -11.86 -7.97 7.87
CA SER A 127 -11.94 -9.41 8.16
C SER A 127 -12.14 -10.23 6.88
N LYS A 128 -12.98 -9.76 5.95
CA LYS A 128 -13.15 -10.36 4.61
C LYS A 128 -11.84 -10.35 3.83
N PHE A 129 -11.12 -9.24 3.82
CA PHE A 129 -9.81 -9.13 3.19
C PHE A 129 -8.83 -10.17 3.75
N VAL A 130 -8.68 -10.24 5.08
CA VAL A 130 -7.75 -11.20 5.70
C VAL A 130 -8.14 -12.63 5.38
N ASN A 131 -9.42 -12.96 5.41
CA ASN A 131 -9.90 -14.30 5.06
C ASN A 131 -9.65 -14.64 3.58
N ALA A 132 -9.85 -13.69 2.66
CA ALA A 132 -9.53 -13.87 1.24
C ALA A 132 -8.01 -13.98 0.99
N TRP A 133 -7.18 -13.29 1.78
CA TRP A 133 -5.73 -13.48 1.73
C TRP A 133 -5.32 -14.85 2.27
N LYS A 134 -5.93 -15.30 3.38
CA LYS A 134 -5.69 -16.62 3.97
C LYS A 134 -6.06 -17.77 3.03
N SER A 135 -7.17 -17.66 2.29
CA SER A 135 -7.54 -18.66 1.27
C SER A 135 -6.66 -18.60 0.02
N GLY A 136 -5.82 -17.58 -0.12
CA GLY A 136 -4.99 -17.36 -1.30
C GLY A 136 -5.73 -16.73 -2.49
N GLU A 137 -6.94 -16.20 -2.27
CA GLU A 137 -7.77 -15.58 -3.31
C GLU A 137 -7.38 -14.12 -3.60
N ALA A 138 -6.77 -13.41 -2.64
CA ALA A 138 -6.45 -11.99 -2.77
C ALA A 138 -5.01 -11.63 -2.41
N CYS A 139 -4.49 -10.59 -3.08
CA CYS A 139 -3.28 -9.85 -2.70
C CYS A 139 -2.04 -10.74 -2.45
N GLN A 140 -1.77 -11.70 -3.35
CA GLN A 140 -0.73 -12.72 -3.13
C GLN A 140 0.69 -12.15 -3.05
N LYS A 141 0.93 -11.00 -3.71
CA LYS A 141 2.20 -10.26 -3.73
C LYS A 141 2.37 -9.27 -2.56
N LEU A 142 1.34 -9.12 -1.73
CA LEU A 142 1.36 -8.17 -0.63
C LEU A 142 2.44 -8.52 0.39
N GLU A 143 3.19 -7.51 0.81
CA GLU A 143 4.21 -7.56 1.86
C GLU A 143 3.77 -6.79 3.10
N PHE A 144 3.00 -5.71 2.90
CA PHE A 144 2.61 -4.81 3.96
C PHE A 144 1.31 -4.07 3.65
N LEU A 145 0.38 -4.09 4.60
CA LEU A 145 -0.81 -3.24 4.58
C LEU A 145 -0.93 -2.50 5.91
N LYS A 146 -1.07 -1.18 5.83
CA LYS A 146 -1.48 -0.32 6.93
C LYS A 146 -2.88 0.23 6.61
N VAL A 147 -3.79 0.11 7.57
CA VAL A 147 -5.08 0.80 7.54
C VAL A 147 -5.23 1.59 8.82
N GLU A 148 -5.41 2.90 8.68
CA GLU A 148 -5.57 3.82 9.80
C GLU A 148 -6.92 4.53 9.73
N ARG A 149 -7.62 4.54 10.86
CA ARG A 149 -8.85 5.30 11.03
C ARG A 149 -8.53 6.71 11.50
N LEU A 150 -8.99 7.69 10.73
CA LEU A 150 -8.89 9.09 11.07
C LEU A 150 -9.78 9.43 12.30
N PRO A 151 -9.45 10.50 13.06
CA PRO A 151 -10.26 10.96 14.20
C PRO A 151 -11.72 11.23 13.81
N GLY A 152 -12.67 10.92 14.70
CA GLY A 152 -14.12 11.07 14.46
C GLY A 152 -14.93 9.76 14.50
N ASN A 153 -14.27 8.62 14.67
CA ASN A 153 -14.88 7.31 14.92
C ASN A 153 -14.23 6.66 16.15
N ASP A 154 -15.05 6.15 17.08
CA ASP A 154 -14.62 5.53 18.35
C ASP A 154 -14.50 4.00 18.26
N GLN A 155 -14.80 3.43 17.09
CA GLN A 155 -14.69 1.98 16.90
C GLN A 155 -13.22 1.54 16.86
N VAL A 156 -12.91 0.51 17.65
CA VAL A 156 -11.57 -0.12 17.72
C VAL A 156 -11.51 -1.35 16.80
N PHE A 157 -10.34 -1.66 16.26
CA PHE A 157 -10.12 -2.84 15.41
C PHE A 157 -10.08 -4.17 16.17
N ALA A 158 -10.06 -4.16 17.52
CA ALA A 158 -9.77 -5.33 18.35
C ALA A 158 -10.65 -6.57 18.06
N GLN A 159 -11.89 -6.37 17.64
CA GLN A 159 -12.82 -7.46 17.30
C GLN A 159 -12.42 -8.26 16.04
N ILE A 160 -11.52 -7.72 15.20
CA ILE A 160 -11.07 -8.37 13.96
C ILE A 160 -10.31 -9.67 14.27
N LEU A 161 -9.50 -9.72 15.33
CA LEU A 161 -8.62 -10.88 15.61
C LEU A 161 -9.42 -12.18 15.77
N HIS A 162 -10.57 -12.12 16.44
CA HIS A 162 -11.47 -13.26 16.56
C HIS A 162 -12.08 -13.63 15.21
N ALA A 163 -12.54 -12.65 14.43
CA ALA A 163 -13.19 -12.86 13.13
C ALA A 163 -12.26 -13.47 12.07
N ILE A 164 -10.96 -13.22 12.15
CA ILE A 164 -9.95 -13.78 11.23
C ILE A 164 -9.37 -15.11 11.71
N GLY A 165 -9.79 -15.60 12.89
CA GLY A 165 -9.25 -16.80 13.52
C GLY A 165 -7.73 -16.70 13.71
N ALA A 166 -7.28 -15.59 14.31
CA ALA A 166 -5.86 -15.32 14.48
C ALA A 166 -5.22 -16.35 15.43
N LYS A 167 -3.99 -16.75 15.11
CA LYS A 167 -3.14 -17.58 15.97
C LYS A 167 -2.31 -16.69 16.89
N TYR A 168 -1.90 -17.24 18.02
CA TYR A 168 -1.19 -16.53 19.07
C TYR A 168 0.16 -17.19 19.36
N ILE A 169 1.20 -16.37 19.44
CA ILE A 169 2.48 -16.72 20.03
C ILE A 169 2.30 -16.63 21.56
N ASP A 170 2.95 -17.53 22.29
CA ASP A 170 2.97 -17.52 23.75
C ASP A 170 3.37 -16.12 24.27
N ALA A 171 2.59 -15.58 25.20
CA ALA A 171 2.83 -14.25 25.77
C ALA A 171 4.18 -14.12 26.48
N ALA A 172 4.77 -15.22 26.93
CA ALA A 172 6.10 -15.24 27.55
C ALA A 172 7.26 -15.20 26.52
N LYS A 173 6.97 -15.42 25.25
CA LYS A 173 7.97 -15.45 24.17
C LYS A 173 8.06 -14.12 23.44
N GLN A 174 9.23 -13.83 22.89
CA GLN A 174 9.45 -12.65 22.07
C GLN A 174 9.11 -12.97 20.60
N PRO A 175 8.09 -12.29 20.01
CA PRO A 175 7.74 -12.50 18.62
C PRO A 175 8.77 -11.84 17.69
N PRO A 176 8.94 -12.36 16.48
CA PRO A 176 9.80 -11.74 15.47
C PRO A 176 9.23 -10.38 15.03
N THR A 177 10.14 -9.49 14.64
CA THR A 177 9.79 -8.14 14.16
C THR A 177 9.83 -8.10 12.64
N HIS A 178 8.66 -7.93 12.02
CA HIS A 178 8.57 -7.70 10.58
C HIS A 178 9.04 -6.29 10.28
N SER A 179 10.03 -6.17 9.39
CA SER A 179 10.52 -4.89 8.92
C SER A 179 10.83 -4.99 7.44
N LEU A 180 10.55 -3.91 6.71
CA LEU A 180 10.85 -3.80 5.30
C LEU A 180 11.75 -2.58 5.09
N PRO A 181 12.61 -2.59 4.04
CA PRO A 181 13.38 -1.43 3.67
C PRO A 181 12.46 -0.21 3.53
N ARG A 182 12.84 0.89 4.18
CA ARG A 182 12.11 2.16 4.11
C ARG A 182 11.95 2.56 2.66
N PHE A 183 10.71 2.58 2.18
CA PHE A 183 10.41 3.29 0.94
C PHE A 183 10.30 4.78 1.30
N SER A 184 11.32 5.55 0.93
CA SER A 184 11.32 6.99 1.13
C SER A 184 10.45 7.65 0.06
N SER A 185 9.13 7.60 0.20
CA SER A 185 8.24 8.53 -0.50
C SER A 185 8.48 9.94 0.07
N ARG A 186 9.51 10.65 -0.40
CA ARG A 186 9.75 12.07 -0.06
C ARG A 186 8.69 13.01 -0.68
N PHE A 187 7.49 12.50 -0.97
CA PHE A 187 6.49 13.19 -1.77
C PHE A 187 5.79 14.29 -0.96
N ILE A 188 5.64 14.13 0.37
CA ILE A 188 5.14 15.21 1.25
C ILE A 188 6.18 15.58 2.31
N VAL A 189 6.37 16.90 2.50
CA VAL A 189 7.20 17.57 3.53
C VAL A 189 6.64 17.36 4.97
N LEU A 190 5.57 16.59 5.12
CA LEU A 190 4.93 16.26 6.39
C LEU A 190 5.41 14.89 6.86
N ASP A 191 6.44 15.02 7.69
CA ASP A 191 6.92 14.12 8.73
C ASP A 191 7.80 12.92 8.41
N ASN A 192 8.93 12.95 9.11
CA ASN A 192 9.84 11.85 9.45
C ASN A 192 9.13 10.63 10.09
N GLU A 193 7.82 10.68 10.33
CA GLU A 193 6.99 9.65 10.95
C GLU A 193 6.31 8.69 9.96
N ARG A 194 6.31 8.98 8.65
CA ARG A 194 5.83 8.01 7.63
C ARG A 194 6.81 6.85 7.37
N ALA A 195 7.81 6.71 8.23
CA ALA A 195 8.62 5.50 8.26
C ALA A 195 7.72 4.30 8.55
N MET A 196 7.73 3.32 7.64
CA MET A 196 7.06 2.04 7.86
C MET A 196 7.40 1.51 9.25
N THR A 197 6.37 1.41 10.11
CA THR A 197 6.53 0.97 11.48
C THR A 197 6.82 -0.53 11.48
N PRO A 198 7.95 -0.97 12.07
CA PRO A 198 8.18 -2.40 12.25
C PRO A 198 7.02 -3.03 13.01
N ILE A 199 6.61 -4.24 12.61
CA ILE A 199 5.51 -4.96 13.24
C ILE A 199 6.11 -6.04 14.15
N THR A 200 6.04 -5.81 15.45
CA THR A 200 6.31 -6.83 16.47
C THR A 200 4.97 -7.26 17.05
N SER A 201 4.49 -8.46 16.73
CA SER A 201 3.16 -8.92 17.14
C SER A 201 3.15 -10.38 17.57
N HIS A 202 2.49 -10.64 18.69
CA HIS A 202 2.14 -12.00 19.12
C HIS A 202 1.01 -12.63 18.32
N THR A 203 0.36 -11.86 17.42
CA THR A 203 -0.78 -12.35 16.64
C THR A 203 -0.41 -12.52 15.18
N TYR A 204 -0.80 -13.63 14.58
CA TYR A 204 -0.52 -13.93 13.18
C TYR A 204 -1.62 -14.79 12.53
N VAL A 205 -1.62 -14.83 11.20
CA VAL A 205 -2.44 -15.73 10.39
C VAL A 205 -1.57 -16.45 9.38
N VAL A 206 -2.08 -17.57 8.86
CA VAL A 206 -1.38 -18.42 7.91
C VAL A 206 -2.23 -18.55 6.65
N ARG A 207 -1.57 -18.44 5.49
CA ARG A 207 -2.17 -18.62 4.19
C ARG A 207 -2.18 -20.09 3.80
N GLU A 208 -3.35 -20.61 3.47
CA GLU A 208 -3.61 -22.02 3.18
C GLU A 208 -2.92 -22.48 1.90
N SER A 209 -2.81 -21.60 0.90
CA SER A 209 -2.30 -21.96 -0.43
C SER A 209 -0.80 -22.27 -0.46
N ASP A 210 0.00 -21.65 0.42
CA ASP A 210 1.47 -21.75 0.39
C ASP A 210 2.14 -21.67 1.78
N ASN A 211 1.36 -21.82 2.84
CA ASN A 211 1.80 -21.79 4.24
C ASN A 211 2.48 -20.47 4.67
N ARG A 212 2.34 -19.38 3.90
CA ARG A 212 2.97 -18.10 4.29
C ARG A 212 2.29 -17.46 5.48
N VAL A 213 3.08 -16.81 6.32
CA VAL A 213 2.62 -16.13 7.54
C VAL A 213 2.41 -14.64 7.30
N ALA A 214 1.38 -14.08 7.93
CA ALA A 214 1.27 -12.64 8.14
C ALA A 214 1.10 -12.30 9.62
N SER A 215 1.94 -11.41 10.14
CA SER A 215 1.76 -10.81 11.46
C SER A 215 0.64 -9.76 11.40
N VAL A 216 -0.26 -9.82 12.37
CA VAL A 216 -1.37 -8.86 12.52
C VAL A 216 -1.16 -8.06 13.79
N LEU A 217 -1.04 -6.74 13.68
CA LEU A 217 -0.90 -5.85 14.83
C LEU A 217 -2.00 -4.81 14.80
N ILE A 218 -2.66 -4.65 15.94
CA ILE A 218 -3.69 -3.63 16.13
C ILE A 218 -3.22 -2.70 17.24
N GLN A 219 -3.11 -1.42 16.92
CA GLN A 219 -2.76 -0.36 17.86
C GLN A 219 -3.78 0.75 17.74
N GLU A 220 -4.67 0.87 18.73
CA GLU A 220 -5.75 1.87 18.75
C GLU A 220 -6.58 1.86 17.45
N LYS A 221 -6.33 2.85 16.58
CA LYS A 221 -7.00 3.12 15.31
C LYS A 221 -6.20 2.64 14.10
N LYS A 222 -5.14 1.85 14.30
CA LYS A 222 -4.25 1.35 13.26
C LYS A 222 -4.29 -0.16 13.20
N PHE A 223 -4.48 -0.69 12.00
CA PHE A 223 -4.38 -2.09 11.65
C PHE A 223 -3.14 -2.26 10.76
N TYR A 224 -2.25 -3.15 11.16
CA TYR A 224 -1.05 -3.49 10.42
C TYR A 224 -1.06 -4.97 10.08
N PHE A 225 -0.63 -5.26 8.86
CA PHE A 225 -0.57 -6.60 8.31
C PHE A 225 0.74 -6.77 7.56
N GLY A 226 1.68 -7.51 8.15
CA GLY A 226 3.03 -7.72 7.61
C GLY A 226 3.19 -9.16 7.14
N VAL A 227 3.37 -9.35 5.84
CA VAL A 227 3.52 -10.69 5.24
C VAL A 227 4.99 -11.09 5.24
N TRP A 228 5.26 -12.27 5.75
CA TRP A 228 6.58 -12.88 5.78
C TRP A 228 6.79 -13.75 4.54
N ASP A 229 7.98 -13.68 3.97
CA ASP A 229 8.44 -14.69 3.00
C ASP A 229 9.00 -15.91 3.74
N LYS A 230 8.14 -16.55 4.54
CA LYS A 230 8.43 -17.69 5.42
C LYS A 230 7.20 -18.56 5.60
N THR A 231 7.41 -19.87 5.73
CA THR A 231 6.35 -20.78 6.18
C THR A 231 6.04 -20.58 7.66
N GLU A 232 4.93 -21.17 8.14
CA GLU A 232 4.61 -21.15 9.57
C GLU A 232 5.72 -21.74 10.43
N GLU A 233 6.32 -22.86 10.04
CA GLU A 233 7.38 -23.50 10.80
C GLU A 233 8.65 -22.63 10.84
N GLU A 234 9.01 -22.01 9.72
CA GLU A 234 10.16 -21.11 9.64
C GLU A 234 9.94 -19.85 10.47
N PHE A 235 8.74 -19.28 10.42
CA PHE A 235 8.36 -18.13 11.23
C PHE A 235 8.42 -18.45 12.73
N LEU A 236 7.89 -19.61 13.16
CA LEU A 236 7.87 -20.00 14.56
C LEU A 236 9.27 -20.32 15.12
N ARG A 237 10.24 -20.69 14.27
CA ARG A 237 11.65 -20.83 14.68
C ARG A 237 12.34 -19.50 14.99
N MET A 238 11.76 -18.37 14.56
CA MET A 238 12.27 -17.03 14.87
C MET A 238 11.76 -16.49 16.21
N VAL A 239 10.84 -17.20 16.86
CA VAL A 239 10.29 -16.81 18.17
C VAL A 239 11.30 -17.23 19.25
N GLU A 240 11.69 -16.27 20.10
CA GLU A 240 12.65 -16.47 21.20
C GLU A 240 11.95 -16.74 22.54
#